data_AF-A0A2P6Q844-F1
#
_entry.id   AF-A0A2P6Q844-F1
#
_cell.length_a   1.000
_cell.length_b   1.000
_cell.length_c   1.000
_cell.angle_alpha   90.00
_cell.angle_beta   90.00
_cell.angle_gamma   90.00
#
_symmetry.space_group_name_H-M   'P 1'
#
loop_
_entity.id
_entity.type
_entity.pdbx_description
1 polymer ?
#
loop_
_entity_poly.entity_id
_entity_poly.type
_entity_poly.pdbx_seq_one_letter_code
_entity_poly.pdbx_strand_id
1 'polypeptide(L)'
;MDTVTESHMAVSMGGIGILHSNAASSDQAAMVRSVKARRVPFLSTPVFMSPGDRIHNNDVFDHGANPYVLVTESGAPSSKLLGYVASRDWEKLADLEVKIYDYMIEEFMAEKGRDVVATVRDDEVVDVVGKEDVERIRGYPKLGVGSVGPDGS
;
A
#
# COMPACT_ATOMS: atom_id res chain seq x y z
N MET A 1 -1.78 -7.57 29.56
CA MET A 1 -1.06 -7.01 30.73
C MET A 1 -0.11 -5.97 30.19
N ASP A 2 0.06 -4.85 30.89
CA ASP A 2 0.96 -3.75 30.52
C ASP A 2 2.41 -4.19 30.37
N THR A 3 2.87 -5.10 31.22
CA THR A 3 4.22 -5.70 31.13
C THR A 3 4.39 -6.76 30.04
N VAL A 4 3.32 -7.11 29.31
CA VAL A 4 3.35 -8.23 28.36
C VAL A 4 3.15 -7.70 26.95
N THR A 5 2.00 -7.13 26.62
CA THR A 5 1.64 -6.85 25.23
C THR A 5 1.72 -5.37 24.88
N GLU A 6 2.94 -4.86 24.75
CA GLU A 6 3.25 -3.58 24.10
C GLU A 6 3.58 -3.76 22.61
N SER A 7 3.84 -2.66 21.90
CA SER A 7 4.18 -2.63 20.46
C SER A 7 5.18 -3.70 20.01
N HIS A 8 6.23 -3.91 20.81
CA HIS A 8 7.29 -4.88 20.51
C HIS A 8 6.79 -6.32 20.58
N MET A 9 6.07 -6.67 21.65
CA MET A 9 5.54 -8.03 21.80
C MET A 9 4.40 -8.31 20.79
N ALA A 10 3.50 -7.33 20.57
CA ALA A 10 2.41 -7.45 19.60
C ALA A 10 2.91 -7.76 18.18
N VAL A 11 4.09 -7.25 17.84
CA VAL A 11 4.78 -7.50 16.58
C VAL A 11 5.47 -8.87 16.53
N SER A 12 6.10 -9.30 17.61
CA SER A 12 6.89 -10.55 17.64
C SER A 12 6.02 -11.82 17.70
N MET A 13 4.76 -11.71 18.15
CA MET A 13 3.90 -12.88 18.33
C MET A 13 3.48 -13.58 17.02
N GLY A 14 3.70 -12.99 15.84
CA GLY A 14 3.45 -13.61 14.52
C GLY A 14 2.00 -14.00 14.20
N GLY A 15 1.11 -14.03 15.20
CA GLY A 15 -0.33 -14.20 15.12
C GLY A 15 -1.06 -12.91 15.51
N ILE A 16 -1.79 -12.93 16.63
CA ILE A 16 -2.55 -11.78 17.16
C ILE A 16 -1.94 -11.30 18.48
N GLY A 17 -1.63 -10.01 18.57
CA GLY A 17 -1.27 -9.32 19.82
C GLY A 17 -2.37 -8.34 20.23
N ILE A 18 -2.87 -8.47 21.46
CA ILE A 18 -3.86 -7.52 22.03
C ILE A 18 -3.11 -6.53 22.92
N LEU A 19 -3.04 -5.26 22.51
CA LEU A 19 -2.46 -4.19 23.32
C LEU A 19 -3.25 -4.01 24.62
N HIS A 20 -2.55 -3.83 25.73
CA HIS A 20 -3.19 -3.53 27.02
C HIS A 20 -3.89 -2.17 26.99
N SER A 21 -4.88 -1.97 27.86
CA SER A 21 -5.62 -0.70 28.02
C SER A 21 -5.03 0.23 29.08
N ASN A 22 -3.96 -0.19 29.78
CA ASN A 22 -3.28 0.61 30.81
C ASN A 22 -2.31 1.64 30.20
N ALA A 23 -2.79 2.43 29.23
CA ALA A 23 -2.06 3.51 28.59
C ALA A 23 -3.03 4.63 28.22
N ALA A 24 -2.54 5.86 28.07
CA ALA A 24 -3.37 6.92 27.52
C ALA A 24 -3.81 6.56 26.08
N SER A 25 -4.98 7.04 25.66
CA SER A 25 -5.53 6.74 24.33
C SER A 25 -4.59 7.17 23.19
N SER A 26 -3.86 8.28 23.37
CA SER A 26 -2.81 8.75 22.46
C SER A 26 -1.67 7.75 22.31
N ASP A 27 -1.24 7.18 23.42
CA ASP A 27 -0.07 6.30 23.49
C ASP A 27 -0.42 4.92 22.94
N GLN A 28 -1.61 4.42 23.28
CA GLN A 28 -2.16 3.20 22.69
C GLN A 28 -2.32 3.34 21.17
N ALA A 29 -2.78 4.49 20.68
CA ALA A 29 -2.84 4.76 19.25
C ALA A 29 -1.43 4.78 18.59
N ALA A 30 -0.42 5.33 19.26
CA ALA A 30 0.96 5.29 18.79
C ALA A 30 1.51 3.85 18.74
N MET A 31 1.18 3.02 19.74
CA MET A 31 1.52 1.60 19.75
C MET A 31 0.89 0.87 18.55
N VAL A 32 -0.41 1.06 18.30
CA VAL A 32 -1.10 0.48 17.13
C VAL A 32 -0.42 0.89 15.83
N ARG A 33 -0.09 2.18 15.67
CA ARG A 33 0.58 2.69 14.47
C ARG A 33 1.94 2.02 14.25
N SER A 34 2.74 1.87 15.30
CA SER A 34 4.06 1.23 15.22
C SER A 34 3.96 -0.27 14.84
N VAL A 35 2.95 -0.98 15.34
CA VAL A 35 2.68 -2.39 14.97
C VAL A 35 2.27 -2.49 13.50
N LYS A 36 1.36 -1.62 13.05
CA LYS A 36 0.85 -1.60 11.67
C LYS A 36 1.92 -1.19 10.65
N ALA A 37 2.96 -0.46 11.07
CA ALA A 37 4.10 -0.09 10.23
C ALA A 37 4.88 -1.27 9.66
N ARG A 38 4.80 -2.44 10.29
CA ARG A 38 5.51 -3.65 9.84
C ARG A 38 4.81 -4.39 8.69
N ARG A 39 3.59 -4.00 8.32
CA ARG A 39 2.94 -4.58 7.15
C ARG A 39 3.74 -4.17 5.91
N VAL A 40 4.15 -5.14 5.10
CA VAL A 40 4.76 -4.86 3.80
C VAL A 40 3.76 -4.03 2.98
N PRO A 41 4.18 -2.93 2.34
CA PRO A 41 3.28 -2.03 1.61
C PRO A 41 2.79 -2.72 0.34
N PHE A 42 1.78 -3.56 0.48
CA PHE A 42 1.08 -4.16 -0.63
C PHE A 42 -0.19 -3.37 -0.89
N LEU A 43 -0.43 -3.04 -2.15
CA LEU A 43 -1.70 -2.52 -2.58
C LEU A 43 -2.78 -3.56 -2.26
N SER A 44 -3.67 -3.20 -1.33
CA SER A 44 -4.58 -4.17 -0.71
C SER A 44 -5.67 -4.64 -1.68
N THR A 45 -6.05 -3.80 -2.64
CA THR A 45 -7.05 -4.06 -3.67
C THR A 45 -6.71 -3.25 -4.93
N PRO A 46 -5.74 -3.70 -5.74
CA PRO A 46 -5.43 -3.05 -7.00
C PRO A 46 -6.62 -3.14 -7.97
N VAL A 47 -6.85 -2.06 -8.72
CA VAL A 47 -7.83 -2.03 -9.80
C VAL A 47 -7.11 -2.23 -11.12
N PHE A 48 -7.64 -3.10 -11.97
CA PHE A 48 -7.06 -3.42 -13.28
C PHE A 48 -7.99 -2.96 -14.39
N MET A 49 -7.44 -2.36 -15.44
CA MET A 49 -8.17 -1.92 -16.64
C MET A 49 -7.37 -2.22 -17.90
N SER A 50 -8.05 -2.27 -19.04
CA SER A 50 -7.43 -2.43 -20.36
C SER A 50 -6.99 -1.08 -20.93
N PRO A 51 -5.99 -1.02 -21.83
CA PRO A 51 -5.60 0.24 -22.48
C PRO A 51 -6.72 0.87 -23.32
N GLY A 52 -7.69 0.06 -23.75
CA GLY A 52 -8.84 0.51 -24.53
C GLY A 52 -9.96 1.12 -23.68
N ASP A 53 -9.90 0.95 -22.36
CA ASP A 53 -10.92 1.43 -21.44
C ASP A 53 -10.80 2.94 -21.20
N ARG A 54 -11.80 3.48 -20.50
CA ARG A 54 -11.91 4.88 -20.11
C ARG A 54 -12.24 4.97 -18.63
N ILE A 55 -11.67 5.96 -17.95
CA ILE A 55 -11.96 6.26 -16.55
C ILE A 55 -12.95 7.43 -16.53
N HIS A 56 -14.20 7.14 -16.19
CA HIS A 56 -15.30 8.12 -16.24
C HIS A 56 -15.51 8.87 -14.92
N ASN A 57 -15.12 8.28 -13.80
CA ASN A 57 -15.31 8.82 -12.46
C ASN A 57 -14.10 8.56 -11.57
N ASN A 58 -13.96 9.37 -10.53
CA ASN A 58 -12.88 9.23 -9.55
C ASN A 58 -13.06 8.00 -8.64
N ASP A 59 -14.27 7.42 -8.59
CA ASP A 59 -14.59 6.29 -7.72
C ASP A 59 -13.63 5.09 -7.91
N VAL A 60 -13.05 4.96 -9.10
CA VAL A 60 -12.05 3.94 -9.44
C VAL A 60 -10.78 4.06 -8.57
N PHE A 61 -10.40 5.28 -8.19
CA PHE A 61 -9.27 5.57 -7.31
C PHE A 61 -9.67 5.60 -5.82
N ASP A 62 -10.94 5.87 -5.52
CA ASP A 62 -11.44 5.93 -4.14
C ASP A 62 -11.69 4.53 -3.53
N HIS A 63 -11.76 3.49 -4.37
CA HIS A 63 -11.87 2.10 -3.91
C HIS A 63 -10.60 1.60 -3.21
N GLY A 64 -10.64 1.58 -1.87
CA GLY A 64 -9.58 0.99 -1.05
C GLY A 64 -8.40 1.91 -0.76
N ALA A 65 -8.56 3.23 -0.97
CA ALA A 65 -7.50 4.24 -0.83
C ALA A 65 -6.28 3.96 -1.72
N ASN A 66 -6.54 3.48 -2.94
CA ASN A 66 -5.51 3.20 -3.92
C ASN A 66 -5.48 4.31 -5.00
N PRO A 67 -4.46 5.18 -5.00
CA PRO A 67 -4.36 6.27 -5.97
C PRO A 67 -3.91 5.79 -7.37
N TYR A 68 -3.80 4.47 -7.61
CA TYR A 68 -3.29 3.91 -8.85
C TYR A 68 -4.25 2.90 -9.49
N VAL A 69 -4.45 3.04 -10.80
CA VAL A 69 -5.09 2.03 -11.66
C VAL A 69 -4.01 1.32 -12.45
N LEU A 70 -4.01 -0.01 -12.44
CA LEU A 70 -3.05 -0.82 -13.17
C LEU A 70 -3.60 -1.15 -14.55
N VAL A 71 -2.77 -0.97 -15.57
CA VAL A 71 -3.16 -1.19 -16.96
C VAL A 71 -2.54 -2.48 -17.45
N THR A 72 -3.37 -3.46 -17.80
CA THR A 72 -2.94 -4.79 -18.25
C THR A 72 -3.57 -5.09 -19.61
N GLU A 73 -2.98 -5.98 -20.41
CA GLU A 73 -3.46 -6.25 -21.79
C GLU A 73 -4.95 -6.56 -21.88
N SER A 74 -5.50 -7.34 -20.94
CA SER A 74 -6.93 -7.71 -20.93
C SER A 74 -7.76 -7.01 -19.86
N GLY A 75 -7.15 -6.15 -19.04
CA GLY A 75 -7.79 -5.61 -17.83
C GLY A 75 -7.91 -6.61 -16.68
N ALA A 76 -7.29 -7.79 -16.79
CA ALA A 76 -7.25 -8.80 -15.74
C ALA A 76 -5.87 -8.88 -15.06
N PRO A 77 -5.79 -9.22 -13.76
CA PRO A 77 -4.53 -9.35 -13.02
C PRO A 77 -3.57 -10.40 -13.60
N SER A 78 -4.12 -11.44 -14.23
CA SER A 78 -3.38 -12.54 -14.87
C SER A 78 -2.88 -12.21 -16.27
N SER A 79 -2.93 -10.94 -16.68
CA SER A 79 -2.46 -10.50 -17.98
C SER A 79 -1.32 -9.50 -17.82
N LYS A 80 -0.48 -9.45 -18.86
CA LYS A 80 0.75 -8.68 -18.84
C LYS A 80 0.47 -7.23 -18.46
N LEU A 81 1.20 -6.76 -17.44
CA LEU A 81 1.19 -5.36 -17.01
C LEU A 81 1.87 -4.48 -18.06
N LEU A 82 1.15 -3.47 -18.52
CA LEU A 82 1.58 -2.50 -19.52
C LEU A 82 1.95 -1.16 -18.88
N GLY A 83 1.30 -0.80 -17.78
CA GLY A 83 1.52 0.49 -17.13
C GLY A 83 0.60 0.73 -15.95
N TYR A 84 0.55 1.98 -15.51
CA TYR A 84 -0.40 2.44 -14.49
C TYR A 84 -0.88 3.87 -14.79
N VAL A 85 -1.96 4.26 -14.15
CA VAL A 85 -2.49 5.62 -14.11
C VAL A 85 -2.54 6.07 -12.65
N ALA A 86 -1.99 7.23 -12.34
CA ALA A 86 -2.14 7.85 -11.02
C ALA A 86 -3.35 8.80 -11.00
N SER A 87 -4.08 8.84 -9.89
CA SER A 87 -5.27 9.70 -9.70
C SER A 87 -4.96 11.17 -9.99
N ARG A 88 -3.87 11.68 -9.42
CA ARG A 88 -3.37 13.06 -9.61
C ARG A 88 -3.07 13.44 -11.07
N ASP A 89 -2.80 12.46 -11.93
CA ASP A 89 -2.45 12.68 -13.33
C ASP A 89 -3.71 12.60 -14.20
N TRP A 90 -4.64 11.70 -13.84
CA TRP A 90 -6.00 11.67 -14.38
C TRP A 90 -6.80 12.94 -14.06
N GLU A 91 -6.73 13.46 -12.83
CA GLU A 91 -7.41 14.71 -12.41
C GLU A 91 -7.00 15.95 -13.22
N LYS A 92 -5.83 15.93 -13.86
CA LYS A 92 -5.33 17.03 -14.70
C LYS A 92 -5.79 16.94 -16.14
N LEU A 93 -6.43 15.83 -16.55
CA LEU A 93 -6.91 15.66 -17.92
C LEU A 93 -8.07 16.63 -18.19
N ALA A 94 -7.98 17.35 -19.30
CA ALA A 94 -9.04 18.25 -19.75
C ALA A 94 -10.22 17.51 -20.39
N ASP A 95 -9.97 16.29 -20.90
CA ASP A 95 -10.95 15.44 -21.56
C ASP A 95 -10.90 14.03 -20.96
N LEU A 96 -12.04 13.60 -20.39
CA LEU A 96 -12.21 12.28 -19.76
C LEU A 96 -12.66 11.21 -20.76
N GLU A 97 -12.95 11.60 -22.00
CA GLU A 97 -13.26 10.69 -23.10
C GLU A 97 -11.98 10.20 -23.81
N VAL A 98 -10.79 10.42 -23.26
CA VAL A 98 -9.53 9.88 -23.79
C VAL A 98 -9.31 8.46 -23.30
N LYS A 99 -8.74 7.59 -24.14
CA LYS A 99 -8.45 6.20 -23.75
C LYS A 99 -7.27 6.16 -22.79
N ILE A 100 -7.26 5.18 -21.90
CA ILE A 100 -6.18 4.97 -20.92
C ILE A 100 -4.80 4.90 -21.62
N TYR A 101 -4.72 4.24 -22.78
CA TYR A 101 -3.49 4.13 -23.56
C TYR A 101 -2.78 5.47 -23.84
N ASP A 102 -3.51 6.56 -24.00
CA ASP A 102 -2.93 7.85 -24.42
C ASP A 102 -2.22 8.60 -23.27
N TYR A 103 -2.46 8.21 -22.01
CA TYR A 103 -1.93 8.91 -20.83
C TYR A 103 -1.41 7.98 -19.72
N MET A 104 -1.40 6.67 -19.94
CA MET A 104 -0.81 5.72 -19.00
C MET A 104 0.71 5.89 -18.91
N ILE A 105 1.27 5.56 -17.74
CA ILE A 105 2.70 5.54 -17.50
C ILE A 105 3.19 4.10 -17.65
N GLU A 106 4.05 3.84 -18.65
CA GLU A 106 4.62 2.51 -18.93
C GLU A 106 5.79 2.15 -17.99
N GLU A 107 6.24 3.09 -17.17
CA GLU A 107 7.40 2.95 -16.31
C GLU A 107 7.04 2.52 -14.89
N PHE A 108 6.98 1.21 -14.64
CA PHE A 108 6.57 0.62 -13.35
C PHE A 108 7.56 -0.40 -12.75
N MET A 109 8.72 -0.58 -13.37
CA MET A 109 9.74 -1.53 -12.92
C MET A 109 10.64 -0.94 -11.84
N ALA A 110 11.22 -1.80 -10.99
CA ALA A 110 12.01 -1.45 -9.82
C ALA A 110 13.27 -0.61 -10.15
N GLU A 111 13.09 0.70 -10.26
CA GLU A 111 14.14 1.66 -10.53
C GLU A 111 13.97 2.87 -9.61
N LYS A 112 15.09 3.45 -9.15
CA LYS A 112 15.05 4.55 -8.18
C LYS A 112 14.32 5.76 -8.75
N GLY A 113 13.35 6.28 -8.00
CA GLY A 113 12.66 7.53 -8.30
C GLY A 113 11.25 7.37 -8.89
N ARG A 114 10.77 6.15 -9.09
CA ARG A 114 9.41 5.88 -9.56
C ARG A 114 8.38 5.87 -8.44
N ASP A 115 7.14 6.17 -8.81
CA ASP A 115 6.03 6.24 -7.87
C ASP A 115 5.35 4.90 -7.63
N VAL A 116 5.50 3.95 -8.57
CA VAL A 116 4.91 2.62 -8.48
C VAL A 116 5.96 1.58 -8.86
N VAL A 117 6.01 0.49 -8.10
CA VAL A 117 6.82 -0.70 -8.40
C VAL A 117 5.91 -1.92 -8.40
N ALA A 118 5.83 -2.60 -9.54
CA ALA A 118 5.10 -3.87 -9.63
C ALA A 118 6.04 -5.08 -9.61
N THR A 119 5.61 -6.13 -8.92
CA THR A 119 6.22 -7.46 -8.94
C THR A 119 5.39 -8.34 -9.87
N VAL A 120 5.99 -8.74 -10.99
CA VAL A 120 5.35 -9.57 -12.02
C VAL A 120 6.00 -10.95 -12.01
N ARG A 121 5.19 -12.01 -12.05
CA ARG A 121 5.62 -13.40 -12.21
C ARG A 121 4.83 -14.02 -13.35
N ASP A 122 5.52 -14.53 -14.38
CA ASP A 122 4.87 -15.17 -15.53
C ASP A 122 3.76 -14.30 -16.16
N ASP A 123 4.02 -13.00 -16.34
CA ASP A 123 3.09 -11.96 -16.81
C ASP A 123 1.89 -11.64 -15.89
N GLU A 124 1.76 -12.32 -14.75
CA GLU A 124 0.76 -12.01 -13.72
C GLU A 124 1.30 -10.98 -12.71
N VAL A 125 0.47 -9.97 -12.39
CA VAL A 125 0.78 -9.01 -11.34
C VAL A 125 0.56 -9.67 -9.99
N VAL A 126 1.67 -10.01 -9.33
CA VAL A 126 1.64 -10.62 -7.99
C VAL A 126 1.45 -9.55 -6.93
N ASP A 127 2.12 -8.41 -7.09
CA ASP A 127 2.07 -7.34 -6.11
C ASP A 127 2.42 -5.99 -6.69
N VAL A 128 1.96 -4.92 -6.04
CA VAL A 128 2.32 -3.55 -6.40
C VAL A 128 2.52 -2.71 -5.14
N VAL A 129 3.60 -1.93 -5.16
CA VAL A 129 4.01 -1.04 -4.09
C VAL A 129 3.99 0.39 -4.61
N GLY A 130 3.15 1.24 -4.01
CA GLY A 130 3.14 2.68 -4.24
C GLY A 130 4.14 3.41 -3.35
N LYS A 131 4.69 4.53 -3.84
CA LYS A 131 5.56 5.43 -3.07
C LYS A 131 4.83 5.99 -1.85
N GLU A 132 3.54 6.32 -1.99
CA GLU A 132 2.72 6.81 -0.88
C GLU A 132 2.56 5.76 0.23
N ASP A 133 2.44 4.48 -0.13
CA ASP A 133 2.41 3.39 0.86
C ASP A 133 3.74 3.28 1.61
N VAL A 134 4.87 3.44 0.90
CA VAL A 134 6.21 3.45 1.49
C VAL A 134 6.41 4.65 2.41
N GLU A 135 5.97 5.84 1.99
CA GLU A 135 6.05 7.07 2.79
C GLU A 135 5.15 6.99 4.03
N ARG A 136 3.93 6.47 3.89
CA ARG A 136 3.02 6.21 5.01
C ARG A 136 3.66 5.27 6.04
N ILE A 137 4.35 4.22 5.58
CA ILE A 137 5.07 3.31 6.46
C ILE A 137 6.24 4.01 7.16
N ARG A 138 7.03 4.79 6.43
CA ARG A 138 8.16 5.55 6.99
C ARG A 138 7.72 6.60 8.02
N GLY A 139 6.51 7.13 7.86
CA GLY A 139 5.90 8.08 8.79
C GLY A 139 5.41 7.46 10.10
N TYR A 140 5.27 6.12 10.17
CA TYR A 140 4.91 5.48 11.42
C TYR A 140 6.08 5.50 12.42
N PRO A 141 5.79 5.60 13.74
CA PRO A 141 6.80 5.51 14.77
C PRO A 141 7.59 4.21 14.63
N LYS A 142 8.92 4.32 14.64
CA LYS A 142 9.79 3.14 14.71
C LYS A 142 9.52 2.41 16.02
N LEU A 143 9.64 1.08 15.99
CA LEU A 143 9.59 0.28 17.21
C LEU A 143 10.62 0.79 18.21
N GLY A 144 10.15 1.11 19.41
CA GLY A 144 11.02 1.27 20.57
C GLY A 144 11.61 -0.07 21.01
N VAL A 145 12.46 -0.02 22.02
CA VAL A 145 12.92 -1.22 22.72
C VAL A 145 11.72 -1.86 23.42
N GLY A 146 11.63 -3.19 23.43
CA GLY A 146 10.61 -3.86 24.25
C GLY A 146 10.76 -3.44 25.71
N SER A 147 9.63 -3.26 26.39
CA SER A 147 9.61 -2.94 27.82
C SER A 147 10.11 -4.09 28.70
N VAL A 148 10.20 -5.30 28.14
CA VAL A 148 10.75 -6.50 28.77
C VAL A 148 12.13 -6.83 28.20
N GLY A 149 13.08 -7.08 29.09
CA GLY A 149 14.40 -7.60 28.77
C GLY A 149 14.36 -9.02 28.18
N PRO A 150 15.49 -9.53 27.65
CA PRO A 150 15.59 -10.89 27.11
C PRO A 150 15.18 -12.01 28.07
N ASP A 151 15.13 -11.71 29.37
CA ASP A 151 14.78 -12.61 30.48
C ASP A 151 13.35 -12.40 31.04
N GLY A 152 12.57 -11.49 30.45
CA GLY A 152 11.20 -11.18 30.89
C GLY A 152 11.12 -10.29 32.13
N SER A 153 12.21 -9.60 32.49
CA SER A 153 12.24 -8.55 33.52
C SER A 153 12.08 -7.13 32.97
#